data_AF-A0A2C9LF85-F1
#
_entry.id   AF-A0A2C9LF85-F1
#
_cell.length_a   1.000
_cell.length_b   1.000
_cell.length_c   1.000
_cell.angle_alpha   90.00
_cell.angle_beta   90.00
_cell.angle_gamma   90.00
#
_symmetry.space_group_name_H-M   'P 1'
#
loop_
_entity.id
_entity.type
_entity.pdbx_description
1 polymer ?
#
loop_
_entity_poly.entity_id
_entity_poly.type
_entity_poly.pdbx_seq_one_letter_code
_entity_poly.pdbx_strand_id
1 'polypeptide(L)'
;QSAYARTVQYTSRRSNDSRTLDRRRRQSVSTYYIDITAFVEFSNYKLFLDQASNDEVTALKKVQEYYAFIFTGMDLVYQNFEASNIRLRIKLTKIIIFKNTMSFQLTYMSTDISRVDTDAVLTSLKTFLASSSGRDLSFPYDHAMLFVGADLWKSNIDILGLAWLDTICLTDGYSSSVIEDYGYYSSYLTAAHELGH
;
A
#
# COMPACT_ATOMS: atom_id res chain seq x y z
N GLN A 1 -43.25 -4.54 38.01
CA GLN A 1 -42.82 -4.02 36.70
C GLN A 1 -42.25 -5.20 35.92
N SER A 2 -42.95 -5.64 34.87
CA SER A 2 -42.47 -6.60 33.87
C SER A 2 -43.35 -6.50 32.63
N ALA A 3 -42.75 -6.79 31.49
CA ALA A 3 -43.00 -6.27 30.15
C ALA A 3 -44.39 -6.54 29.54
N TYR A 4 -44.90 -5.53 28.83
CA TYR A 4 -46.03 -5.62 27.91
C TYR A 4 -45.54 -6.25 26.60
N ALA A 5 -46.01 -7.45 26.26
CA ALA A 5 -45.79 -8.05 24.94
C ALA A 5 -47.15 -8.25 24.25
N ARG A 6 -47.31 -7.66 23.06
CA ARG A 6 -48.41 -7.99 22.14
C ARG A 6 -47.83 -8.62 20.88
N THR A 7 -48.21 -9.87 20.65
CA THR A 7 -47.98 -10.57 19.39
C THR A 7 -48.95 -10.03 18.35
N VAL A 8 -48.43 -9.50 17.24
CA VAL A 8 -49.25 -9.16 16.06
C VAL A 8 -49.09 -10.30 15.06
N GLN A 9 -50.11 -11.15 14.94
CA GLN A 9 -50.20 -12.11 13.84
C GLN A 9 -50.67 -11.39 12.59
N TYR A 10 -49.88 -11.43 11.52
CA TYR A 10 -50.30 -10.96 10.22
C TYR A 10 -51.10 -12.07 9.52
N THR A 11 -52.41 -11.91 9.43
CA THR A 11 -53.26 -12.72 8.55
C THR A 11 -52.94 -12.35 7.10
N SER A 12 -52.31 -13.26 6.34
CA SER A 12 -52.14 -13.07 4.90
C SER A 12 -53.47 -13.36 4.19
N ARG A 13 -54.10 -12.32 3.64
CA ARG A 13 -55.10 -12.49 2.59
C ARG A 13 -54.35 -12.98 1.35
N ARG A 14 -54.63 -14.22 0.92
CA ARG A 14 -54.20 -14.74 -0.38
C ARG A 14 -54.85 -13.91 -1.49
N SER A 15 -54.10 -12.96 -2.05
CA SER A 15 -54.31 -12.52 -3.43
C SER A 15 -53.40 -13.36 -4.33
N ASN A 16 -54.01 -14.17 -5.20
CA ASN A 16 -53.35 -14.80 -6.35
C ASN A 16 -52.94 -13.70 -7.35
N ASP A 17 -51.84 -13.01 -7.07
CA ASP A 17 -51.14 -12.24 -8.08
C ASP A 17 -49.72 -12.79 -8.14
N SER A 18 -49.46 -13.64 -9.14
CA SER A 18 -48.15 -14.22 -9.42
C SER A 18 -47.22 -13.14 -9.96
N ARG A 19 -46.90 -12.16 -9.14
CA ARG A 19 -45.67 -11.38 -9.31
C ARG A 19 -44.60 -12.18 -8.60
N THR A 20 -43.84 -12.95 -9.37
CA THR A 20 -42.48 -13.30 -8.99
C THR A 20 -41.80 -12.02 -8.57
N LEU A 21 -41.77 -11.76 -7.27
CA LEU A 21 -40.87 -10.80 -6.67
C LEU A 21 -39.49 -11.41 -6.92
N ASP A 22 -38.91 -11.09 -8.07
CA ASP A 22 -37.48 -11.12 -8.25
C ASP A 22 -36.93 -10.22 -7.14
N ARG A 23 -36.63 -10.85 -6.01
CA ARG A 23 -35.76 -10.33 -4.98
C ARG A 23 -34.46 -10.12 -5.72
N ARG A 24 -34.29 -8.94 -6.33
CA ARG A 24 -33.03 -8.45 -6.87
C ARG A 24 -32.03 -8.72 -5.76
N ARG A 25 -31.22 -9.76 -5.95
CA ARG A 25 -30.24 -10.19 -4.97
C ARG A 25 -29.42 -8.93 -4.71
N ARG A 26 -29.53 -8.33 -3.52
CA ARG A 26 -28.64 -7.26 -3.12
C ARG A 26 -27.25 -7.87 -3.20
N GLN A 27 -26.55 -7.67 -4.31
CA GLN A 27 -25.16 -8.02 -4.42
C GLN A 27 -24.48 -7.11 -3.40
N SER A 28 -24.07 -7.70 -2.27
CA SER A 28 -23.20 -7.02 -1.33
C SER A 28 -21.96 -6.61 -2.13
N VAL A 29 -21.63 -5.32 -2.11
CA VAL A 29 -20.41 -4.82 -2.73
C VAL A 29 -19.23 -5.59 -2.17
N SER A 30 -18.48 -6.28 -3.04
CA SER A 30 -17.33 -7.09 -2.62
C SER A 30 -16.26 -6.18 -2.03
N THR A 31 -15.70 -6.58 -0.89
CA THR A 31 -14.57 -5.88 -0.28
C THR A 31 -13.31 -6.68 -0.54
N TYR A 32 -12.33 -6.06 -1.18
CA TYR A 32 -11.01 -6.62 -1.44
C TYR A 32 -10.02 -5.96 -0.49
N TYR A 33 -9.17 -6.79 0.11
CA TYR A 33 -8.04 -6.34 0.91
C TYR A 33 -6.80 -6.45 0.05
N ILE A 34 -5.99 -5.40 0.04
CA ILE A 34 -4.71 -5.35 -0.65
C ILE A 34 -3.64 -5.41 0.44
N ASP A 35 -2.95 -6.54 0.52
CA ASP A 35 -1.87 -6.79 1.46
C ASP A 35 -0.57 -6.19 0.92
N ILE A 36 -0.06 -5.14 1.57
CA ILE A 36 1.12 -4.40 1.14
C ILE A 36 2.31 -4.71 2.03
N THR A 37 3.44 -5.02 1.37
CA THR A 37 4.76 -5.03 2.01
C THR A 37 5.48 -3.71 1.73
N ALA A 38 5.82 -2.98 2.79
CA ALA A 38 6.63 -1.77 2.70
C ALA A 38 8.12 -2.13 2.83
N PHE A 39 8.93 -1.58 1.93
CA PHE A 39 10.37 -1.62 1.96
C PHE A 39 10.90 -0.21 2.24
N VAL A 40 11.78 -0.11 3.22
CA VAL A 40 12.41 1.16 3.64
C VAL A 40 13.87 1.09 3.22
N GLU A 41 14.22 1.85 2.19
CA GLU A 41 15.59 1.96 1.71
C GLU A 41 16.48 2.64 2.76
N PHE A 42 17.79 2.37 2.71
CA PHE A 42 18.72 2.88 3.71
C PHE A 42 18.73 4.41 3.82
N SER A 43 18.62 5.15 2.73
CA SER A 43 18.52 6.62 2.75
C SER A 43 17.31 7.10 3.55
N ASN A 44 16.14 6.48 3.35
CA ASN A 44 14.93 6.79 4.11
C ASN A 44 15.09 6.39 5.58
N TYR A 45 15.60 5.17 5.84
CA TYR A 45 15.88 4.72 7.22
C TYR A 45 16.88 5.62 7.95
N LYS A 46 17.87 6.16 7.23
CA LYS A 46 18.88 7.07 7.78
C LYS A 46 18.25 8.34 8.33
N LEU A 47 17.20 8.87 7.69
CA LEU A 47 16.44 10.01 8.21
C LEU A 47 15.87 9.71 9.61
N PHE A 48 15.28 8.52 9.81
CA PHE A 48 14.75 8.11 11.10
C PHE A 48 15.85 7.88 12.14
N LEU A 49 16.98 7.30 11.74
CA LEU A 49 18.15 7.16 12.60
C LEU A 49 18.68 8.52 13.06
N ASP A 50 18.79 9.49 12.16
CA ASP A 50 19.27 10.84 12.48
C ASP A 50 18.33 11.55 13.44
N GLN A 51 17.01 11.46 13.20
CA GLN A 51 16.00 11.96 14.12
C GLN A 51 15.98 11.23 15.48
N ALA A 52 16.56 10.04 15.56
CA ALA A 52 16.68 9.25 16.79
C ALA A 52 18.06 9.38 17.44
N SER A 53 18.89 10.34 17.01
CA SER A 53 20.27 10.50 17.51
C SER A 53 21.12 9.22 17.36
N ASN A 54 20.89 8.48 16.28
CA ASN A 54 21.47 7.16 15.99
C ASN A 54 21.08 6.04 16.98
N ASP A 55 20.04 6.23 17.81
CA ASP A 55 19.47 5.15 18.61
C ASP A 55 18.56 4.27 17.74
N GLU A 56 19.04 3.07 17.43
CA GLU A 56 18.36 2.12 16.54
C GLU A 56 16.97 1.71 17.07
N VAL A 57 16.84 1.47 18.38
CA VAL A 57 15.56 1.05 18.97
C VAL A 57 14.50 2.14 18.81
N THR A 58 14.86 3.40 19.04
CA THR A 58 13.98 4.55 18.83
C THR A 58 13.68 4.76 17.35
N ALA A 59 14.67 4.63 16.46
CA ALA A 59 14.46 4.76 15.02
C ALA A 59 13.46 3.72 14.49
N LEU A 60 13.59 2.46 14.91
CA LEU A 60 12.67 1.39 14.50
C LEU A 60 11.23 1.64 14.97
N LYS A 61 11.04 2.17 16.18
CA LYS A 61 9.71 2.58 16.67
C LYS A 61 9.14 3.72 15.83
N LYS A 62 9.95 4.73 15.50
CA LYS A 62 9.52 5.85 14.64
C LYS A 62 9.12 5.36 13.25
N VAL A 63 9.86 4.44 12.65
CA VAL A 63 9.50 3.81 11.37
C VAL A 63 8.15 3.11 11.47
N GLN A 64 7.92 2.31 12.52
CA GLN A 64 6.64 1.62 12.72
C GLN A 64 5.46 2.60 12.84
N GLU A 65 5.59 3.64 13.68
CA GLU A 65 4.57 4.66 13.86
C GLU A 65 4.32 5.46 12.57
N TYR A 66 5.39 5.81 11.86
CA TYR A 66 5.33 6.54 10.61
C TYR A 66 4.56 5.77 9.54
N TYR A 67 4.94 4.52 9.27
CA TYR A 67 4.26 3.75 8.23
C TYR A 67 2.85 3.32 8.66
N ALA A 68 2.58 3.15 9.96
CA ALA A 68 1.19 2.99 10.41
C ALA A 68 0.33 4.21 10.02
N PHE A 69 0.86 5.44 10.13
CA PHE A 69 0.18 6.64 9.65
C PHE A 69 0.03 6.65 8.13
N ILE A 70 1.11 6.42 7.38
CA ILE A 70 1.09 6.43 5.91
C ILE A 70 0.03 5.48 5.36
N PHE A 71 0.04 4.22 5.81
CA PHE A 71 -0.89 3.21 5.30
C PHE A 71 -2.32 3.41 5.81
N THR A 72 -2.52 4.05 6.96
CA THR A 72 -3.86 4.52 7.39
C THR A 72 -4.37 5.61 6.45
N GLY A 73 -3.52 6.57 6.08
CA GLY A 73 -3.84 7.60 5.10
C GLY A 73 -4.23 7.01 3.74
N MET A 74 -3.47 6.03 3.25
CA MET A 74 -3.79 5.30 2.02
C MET A 74 -5.15 4.58 2.12
N ASP A 75 -5.42 3.85 3.21
CA ASP A 75 -6.71 3.17 3.41
C ASP A 75 -7.87 4.17 3.38
N LEU A 76 -7.71 5.37 3.95
CA LEU A 76 -8.71 6.43 3.89
C LEU A 76 -8.93 6.96 2.46
N VAL A 77 -7.87 7.09 1.65
CA VAL A 77 -8.00 7.47 0.23
C VAL A 77 -8.86 6.44 -0.50
N TYR A 78 -8.55 5.15 -0.37
CA TYR A 78 -9.29 4.08 -1.06
C TYR A 78 -10.70 3.83 -0.51
N GLN A 79 -10.95 4.12 0.77
CA GLN A 79 -12.31 4.10 1.32
C GLN A 79 -13.21 5.18 0.71
N ASN A 80 -12.63 6.30 0.30
CA ASN A 80 -13.34 7.41 -0.35
C ASN A 80 -13.40 7.28 -1.88
N PHE A 81 -12.83 6.21 -2.45
CA PHE A 81 -12.93 5.94 -3.88
C PHE A 81 -14.35 5.50 -4.25
N GLU A 82 -15.03 6.29 -5.07
CA GLU A 82 -16.41 6.02 -5.49
C GLU A 82 -16.47 4.92 -6.57
N ALA A 83 -16.33 3.66 -6.15
CA ALA A 83 -16.66 2.51 -6.98
C ALA A 83 -18.03 1.93 -6.62
N SER A 84 -18.90 1.75 -7.62
CA SER A 84 -20.26 1.24 -7.40
C SER A 84 -20.32 -0.26 -7.10
N ASN A 85 -19.26 -1.01 -7.43
CA ASN A 85 -19.23 -2.48 -7.43
C ASN A 85 -18.10 -3.10 -6.60
N ILE A 86 -17.13 -2.31 -6.12
CA ILE A 86 -16.02 -2.80 -5.30
C ILE A 86 -15.76 -1.86 -4.11
N ARG A 87 -15.20 -2.42 -3.04
CA ARG A 87 -14.59 -1.67 -1.93
C ARG A 87 -13.17 -2.16 -1.78
N LEU A 88 -12.22 -1.24 -1.70
CA LEU A 88 -10.81 -1.55 -1.50
C LEU A 88 -10.43 -1.19 -0.07
N ARG A 89 -9.60 -2.03 0.56
CA ARG A 89 -9.04 -1.81 1.90
C ARG A 89 -7.55 -2.10 1.85
N ILE A 90 -6.75 -1.20 2.41
CA ILE A 90 -5.30 -1.32 2.43
C ILE A 90 -4.84 -1.93 3.74
N LYS A 91 -3.94 -2.90 3.67
CA LYS A 91 -3.34 -3.55 4.84
C LYS A 91 -1.83 -3.54 4.73
N LEU A 92 -1.16 -2.83 5.63
CA LEU A 92 0.27 -3.00 5.82
C LEU A 92 0.52 -4.35 6.54
N THR A 93 1.17 -5.29 5.88
CA THR A 93 1.45 -6.62 6.44
C THR A 93 2.87 -6.74 6.98
N LYS A 94 3.84 -6.09 6.32
CA LYS A 94 5.26 -6.14 6.67
C LYS A 94 5.94 -4.80 6.40
N ILE A 95 6.93 -4.47 7.24
CA ILE A 95 7.90 -3.42 7.00
C ILE A 95 9.28 -4.08 6.98
N ILE A 96 9.98 -3.99 5.85
CA ILE A 96 11.33 -4.51 5.64
C ILE A 96 12.27 -3.33 5.54
N ILE A 97 13.29 -3.28 6.39
CA ILE A 97 14.20 -2.14 6.48
C ILE A 97 15.59 -2.55 6.03
N PHE A 98 16.12 -1.87 5.03
CA PHE A 98 17.50 -2.04 4.59
C PHE A 98 18.43 -1.16 5.42
N LYS A 99 19.30 -1.80 6.21
CA LYS A 99 20.21 -1.11 7.14
C LYS A 99 21.55 -0.70 6.50
N ASN A 100 21.73 -0.93 5.21
CA ASN A 100 22.93 -0.55 4.47
C ASN A 100 22.64 -0.31 2.98
N THR A 101 23.52 0.46 2.34
CA THR A 101 23.42 0.84 0.91
C THR A 101 23.69 -0.30 -0.07
N MET A 102 24.16 -1.47 0.39
CA MET A 102 24.46 -2.62 -0.49
C MET A 102 23.24 -3.49 -0.78
N SER A 103 22.11 -3.24 -0.11
CA SER A 103 20.94 -4.12 -0.19
C SER A 103 20.23 -4.05 -1.54
N PHE A 104 20.34 -2.91 -2.21
CA PHE A 104 20.06 -2.75 -3.62
C PHE A 104 21.32 -2.18 -4.27
N GLN A 105 21.83 -2.81 -5.32
CA GLN A 105 22.74 -2.12 -6.24
C GLN A 105 21.91 -1.07 -7.02
N LEU A 106 21.35 -0.08 -6.30
CA LEU A 106 20.84 1.12 -6.94
C LEU A 106 22.09 1.75 -7.55
N THR A 107 22.22 1.64 -8.86
CA THR A 107 23.29 2.29 -9.59
C THR A 107 23.05 3.79 -9.45
N TYR A 108 23.66 4.40 -8.43
CA TYR A 108 23.66 5.84 -8.23
C TYR A 108 24.33 6.48 -9.46
N MET A 109 23.53 6.94 -10.42
CA MET A 109 23.99 7.65 -11.63
C MET A 109 24.15 9.16 -11.36
N SER A 110 24.52 9.52 -10.14
CA SER A 110 24.95 10.85 -9.77
C SER A 110 26.02 10.69 -8.71
N THR A 111 27.11 11.44 -8.83
CA THR A 111 28.15 11.58 -7.78
C THR A 111 27.60 12.14 -6.46
N ASP A 112 26.30 12.39 -6.40
CA ASP A 112 25.54 12.96 -5.31
C ASP A 112 24.44 11.95 -4.91
N ILE A 113 24.49 11.44 -3.67
CA ILE A 113 23.53 10.49 -3.06
C ILE A 113 22.10 11.11 -3.02
N SER A 114 21.99 12.39 -3.32
CA SER A 114 20.76 13.16 -3.29
C SER A 114 19.74 12.75 -4.35
N ARG A 115 20.13 12.09 -5.46
CA ARG A 115 19.23 11.88 -6.61
C ARG A 115 19.40 10.51 -7.28
N VAL A 116 18.29 9.82 -7.58
CA VAL A 116 18.28 8.45 -8.12
C VAL A 116 17.33 8.27 -9.31
N ASP A 117 17.80 7.54 -10.34
CA ASP A 117 17.00 7.21 -11.52
C ASP A 117 15.90 6.22 -11.15
N THR A 118 14.65 6.68 -11.24
CA THR A 118 13.49 5.95 -10.75
C THR A 118 13.20 4.68 -11.57
N ASP A 119 13.47 4.70 -12.89
CA ASP A 119 13.27 3.51 -13.73
C ASP A 119 14.25 2.41 -13.35
N ALA A 120 15.50 2.79 -13.05
CA ALA A 120 16.53 1.86 -12.59
C ALA A 120 16.19 1.28 -11.21
N VAL A 121 15.69 2.11 -10.28
CA VAL A 121 15.28 1.68 -8.94
C VAL A 121 14.09 0.72 -9.01
N LEU A 122 13.03 1.06 -9.76
CA LEU A 122 11.84 0.22 -9.90
C LEU A 122 12.17 -1.11 -10.58
N THR A 123 13.03 -1.10 -11.60
CA THR A 123 13.49 -2.33 -12.27
C THR A 123 14.32 -3.21 -11.33
N SER A 124 15.14 -2.59 -10.49
CA SER A 124 15.94 -3.30 -9.48
C SER A 124 15.04 -3.93 -8.41
N LEU A 125 14.04 -3.19 -7.91
CA LEU A 125 13.03 -3.69 -6.99
C LEU A 125 12.29 -4.90 -7.55
N LYS A 126 11.76 -4.79 -8.77
CA LYS A 126 11.12 -5.91 -9.47
C LYS A 126 12.04 -7.14 -9.51
N THR A 127 13.30 -6.97 -9.92
CA THR A 127 14.26 -8.06 -10.05
C THR A 127 14.55 -8.71 -8.70
N PHE A 128 14.70 -7.91 -7.64
CA PHE A 128 14.86 -8.40 -6.28
C PHE A 128 13.64 -9.20 -5.83
N LEU A 129 12.43 -8.68 -6.02
CA LEU A 129 11.17 -9.34 -5.64
C LEU A 129 10.94 -10.66 -6.40
N ALA A 130 11.45 -10.78 -7.63
CA ALA A 130 11.42 -12.02 -8.41
C ALA A 130 12.49 -13.04 -7.98
N SER A 131 13.56 -12.61 -7.31
CA SER A 131 14.62 -13.49 -6.81
C SER A 131 14.15 -14.36 -5.64
N SER A 132 14.81 -15.50 -5.40
CA SER A 132 14.51 -16.36 -4.25
C SER A 132 14.59 -15.61 -2.93
N SER A 133 15.67 -14.83 -2.71
CA SER A 133 15.87 -14.05 -1.50
C SER A 133 14.79 -13.00 -1.28
N GLY A 134 14.39 -12.28 -2.33
CA GLY A 134 13.30 -11.31 -2.23
C GLY A 134 11.96 -11.96 -1.96
N ARG A 135 11.65 -13.08 -2.63
CA ARG A 135 10.41 -13.84 -2.38
C ARG A 135 10.34 -14.39 -0.96
N ASP A 136 11.41 -15.01 -0.46
CA ASP A 136 11.47 -15.55 0.90
C ASP A 136 11.27 -14.47 1.97
N LEU A 137 11.80 -13.27 1.72
CA LEU A 137 11.70 -12.15 2.65
C LEU A 137 10.29 -11.52 2.65
N SER A 138 9.70 -11.34 1.47
CA SER A 138 8.52 -10.48 1.28
C SER A 138 7.21 -11.23 1.17
N PHE A 139 7.17 -12.41 0.55
CA PHE A 139 5.92 -13.13 0.30
C PHE A 139 5.24 -13.62 1.59
N PRO A 140 3.90 -13.70 1.67
CA PRO A 140 2.92 -13.21 0.69
C PRO A 140 2.69 -11.69 0.76
N TYR A 141 2.41 -11.09 -0.40
CA TYR A 141 1.92 -9.72 -0.57
C TYR A 141 1.14 -9.62 -1.89
N ASP A 142 0.24 -8.64 -2.00
CA ASP A 142 -0.42 -8.25 -3.24
C ASP A 142 0.35 -7.13 -3.95
N HIS A 143 0.88 -6.16 -3.19
CA HIS A 143 1.76 -5.11 -3.73
C HIS A 143 2.98 -4.84 -2.83
N ALA A 144 4.12 -4.47 -3.43
CA ALA A 144 5.33 -4.08 -2.74
C ALA A 144 5.67 -2.60 -2.98
N MET A 145 5.94 -1.84 -1.92
CA MET A 145 6.25 -0.41 -2.01
C MET A 145 7.63 -0.12 -1.47
N LEU A 146 8.53 0.42 -2.28
CA LEU A 146 9.85 0.87 -1.84
C LEU A 146 9.85 2.38 -1.57
N PHE A 147 10.12 2.76 -0.34
CA PHE A 147 10.25 4.14 0.08
C PHE A 147 11.74 4.52 0.12
N VAL A 148 12.09 5.58 -0.60
CA VAL A 148 13.45 6.10 -0.73
C VAL A 148 13.56 7.52 -0.18
N GLY A 149 14.67 7.84 0.47
CA GLY A 149 14.95 9.17 1.04
C GLY A 149 15.81 10.04 0.12
N ALA A 150 15.76 9.77 -1.18
CA ALA A 150 16.49 10.48 -2.23
C ALA A 150 15.50 11.06 -3.25
N ASP A 151 15.90 12.16 -3.91
CA ASP A 151 15.16 12.79 -5.00
C ASP A 151 15.01 11.82 -6.19
N LEU A 152 13.77 11.52 -6.54
CA LEU A 152 13.43 10.64 -7.65
C LEU A 152 13.33 11.45 -8.94
N TRP A 153 14.04 11.01 -9.97
CA TRP A 153 13.94 11.62 -11.29
C TRP A 153 13.76 10.59 -12.39
N LYS A 154 13.17 11.04 -13.49
CA LYS A 154 12.98 10.28 -14.72
C LYS A 154 13.06 11.22 -15.92
N SER A 155 13.99 10.96 -16.84
CA SER A 155 14.09 11.69 -18.12
C SER A 155 14.13 13.23 -17.95
N ASN A 156 14.90 13.71 -16.96
CA ASN A 156 15.05 15.12 -16.55
C ASN A 156 13.82 15.77 -15.88
N ILE A 157 12.86 14.97 -15.42
CA ILE A 157 11.69 15.45 -14.67
C ILE A 157 11.74 14.86 -13.26
N ASP A 158 11.48 15.70 -12.27
CA ASP A 158 11.33 15.28 -10.87
C ASP A 158 9.95 14.63 -10.70
N ILE A 159 9.93 13.47 -10.07
CA ILE A 159 8.72 12.69 -9.81
C ILE A 159 8.71 12.25 -8.36
N LEU A 160 7.54 12.05 -7.76
CA LEU A 160 7.45 11.62 -6.36
C LEU A 160 7.29 10.11 -6.22
N GLY A 161 6.99 9.41 -7.31
CA GLY A 161 6.80 7.97 -7.32
C GLY A 161 6.71 7.41 -8.73
N LEU A 162 6.80 6.08 -8.83
CA LEU A 162 6.61 5.35 -10.07
C LEU A 162 6.14 3.91 -9.78
N ALA A 163 5.16 3.44 -10.55
CA ALA A 163 4.66 2.08 -10.53
C ALA A 163 4.53 1.48 -11.93
N TRP A 164 4.39 0.15 -11.97
CA TRP A 164 3.95 -0.55 -13.18
C TRP A 164 2.43 -0.51 -13.29
N LEU A 165 1.90 -0.36 -14.50
CA LEU A 165 0.46 -0.27 -14.74
C LEU A 165 -0.20 -1.66 -14.83
N ASP A 166 -1.38 -1.80 -14.21
CA ASP A 166 -2.24 -2.99 -14.29
C ASP A 166 -1.59 -4.29 -13.79
N THR A 167 -0.74 -4.21 -12.77
CA THR A 167 0.08 -5.35 -12.32
C THR A 167 -0.28 -5.93 -10.96
N ILE A 168 -1.35 -5.44 -10.31
CA ILE A 168 -1.65 -5.73 -8.89
C ILE A 168 -1.74 -7.23 -8.55
N CYS A 169 -2.09 -8.09 -9.51
CA CYS A 169 -2.21 -9.55 -9.32
C CYS A 169 -0.96 -10.33 -9.77
N LEU A 170 0.09 -9.66 -10.25
CA LEU A 170 1.32 -10.30 -10.74
C LEU A 170 2.29 -10.57 -9.59
N THR A 171 2.83 -11.78 -9.54
CA THR A 171 3.69 -12.27 -8.45
C THR A 171 5.18 -12.36 -8.80
N ASP A 172 5.55 -11.84 -9.96
CA ASP A 172 6.90 -11.83 -10.54
C ASP A 172 7.63 -10.48 -10.30
N GLY A 173 7.18 -9.74 -9.27
CA GLY A 173 7.74 -8.45 -8.86
C GLY A 173 7.17 -7.24 -9.60
N TYR A 174 6.33 -7.42 -10.63
CA TYR A 174 5.69 -6.30 -11.32
C TYR A 174 4.65 -5.57 -10.47
N SER A 175 4.01 -6.24 -9.50
CA SER A 175 3.18 -5.55 -8.51
C SER A 175 4.05 -4.82 -7.49
N SER A 176 4.70 -3.75 -7.95
CA SER A 176 5.57 -2.93 -7.13
C SER A 176 5.62 -1.47 -7.56
N SER A 177 5.97 -0.61 -6.61
CA SER A 177 6.14 0.83 -6.80
C SER A 177 7.32 1.37 -5.99
N VAL A 178 7.82 2.53 -6.40
CA VAL A 178 8.84 3.31 -5.70
C VAL A 178 8.24 4.66 -5.33
N ILE A 179 8.49 5.12 -4.10
CA ILE A 179 7.94 6.34 -3.54
C ILE A 179 9.08 7.15 -2.93
N GLU A 180 9.18 8.42 -3.30
CA GLU A 180 10.01 9.41 -2.61
C GLU A 180 9.37 9.77 -1.27
N ASP A 181 10.17 9.68 -0.21
CA ASP A 181 9.70 9.95 1.14
C ASP A 181 10.80 10.58 1.99
N TYR A 182 10.55 11.80 2.45
CA TYR A 182 11.44 12.54 3.35
C TYR A 182 10.97 12.51 4.82
N GLY A 183 9.96 11.70 5.16
CA GLY A 183 9.43 11.62 6.52
C GLY A 183 8.42 12.72 6.88
N TYR A 184 7.87 13.44 5.90
CA TYR A 184 6.92 14.54 6.11
C TYR A 184 5.45 14.11 6.14
N TYR A 185 5.17 12.81 6.29
CA TYR A 185 3.83 12.23 6.39
C TYR A 185 2.92 12.46 5.18
N SER A 186 3.38 13.14 4.12
CA SER A 186 2.60 13.46 2.92
C SER A 186 2.68 12.38 1.84
N SER A 187 3.64 11.46 1.94
CA SER A 187 3.88 10.40 0.95
C SER A 187 2.73 9.39 0.85
N TYR A 188 1.74 9.40 1.75
CA TYR A 188 0.55 8.55 1.63
C TYR A 188 -0.27 8.85 0.37
N LEU A 189 -0.34 10.10 -0.08
CA LEU A 189 -1.05 10.45 -1.31
C LEU A 189 -0.32 9.91 -2.53
N THR A 190 1.01 10.07 -2.56
CA THR A 190 1.85 9.51 -3.61
C THR A 190 1.77 8.00 -3.62
N ALA A 191 1.92 7.33 -2.48
CA ALA A 191 1.80 5.88 -2.38
C ALA A 191 0.41 5.37 -2.81
N ALA A 192 -0.66 6.10 -2.49
CA ALA A 192 -2.00 5.77 -2.98
C ALA A 192 -2.14 6.02 -4.50
N HIS A 193 -1.49 7.04 -5.06
CA HIS A 193 -1.44 7.28 -6.49
C HIS A 193 -0.73 6.14 -7.22
N GLU A 194 0.45 5.73 -6.72
CA GLU A 194 1.25 4.65 -7.31
C GLU A 194 0.56 3.29 -7.21
N LEU A 195 -0.23 3.03 -6.17
CA LEU A 195 -1.05 1.82 -6.09
C LEU A 195 -2.27 1.86 -7.04
N GLY A 196 -2.67 3.06 -7.47
CA GLY A 196 -3.78 3.25 -8.39
C GLY A 196 -3.41 2.95 -9.85
N HIS A 197 -2.11 3.03 -10.16
CA HIS A 197 -1.52 2.54 -11.41
C HIS A 197 -1.60 1.01 -11.49
#